data_AF-A0A926JRQ3-F1
#
_entry.id   AF-A0A926JRQ3-F1
#
_cell.length_a   1.000
_cell.length_b   1.000
_cell.length_c   1.000
_cell.angle_alpha   90.00
_cell.angle_beta   90.00
_cell.angle_gamma   90.00
#
_symmetry.space_group_name_H-M   'P 1'
#
loop_
_entity.id
_entity.type
_entity.pdbx_description
1 polymer ?
#
loop_
_entity_poly.entity_id
_entity_poly.type
_entity_poly.pdbx_seq_one_letter_code
_entity_poly.pdbx_strand_id
1 'polypeptide(L)'
;MIGKGKSIAHTQASMQYGWNQEKDAEIVYTQNLCGENPKEVTKEFQMIQQMNIRCEKNTLSFVLSPTIEDGRSLSRENLEELTDTFIKEMELGERQAIAFVHRDKAHTHIHLYVNRIDFQGKAYKDNYIGKRSQKAAERTAQRLQLTTVREVQQIKDQSLKQIRSEIKQIHDNIMQQHKPKSFDQYITLMKQKQISVIPTINKQNQLQGFRFQYQSHNLKGSEVHREMSGAKLGAALSRNQRFGQKLIQNNQVNLMGKVVKLSGNMAAKITTELARQVAKRVRDTGFEIGY
;
A
#
# COMPACT_ATOMS: atom_id res chain seq x y z
N MET A 1 6.12 -9.81 9.49
CA MET A 1 5.94 -8.99 10.69
C MET A 1 6.40 -7.57 10.41
N ILE A 2 5.63 -6.56 10.79
CA ILE A 2 6.03 -5.14 10.68
C ILE A 2 6.68 -4.69 12.00
N GLY A 3 7.79 -3.96 11.91
CA GLY A 3 8.41 -3.27 13.04
C GLY A 3 8.39 -1.74 12.86
N LYS A 4 8.02 -1.00 13.91
CA LYS A 4 8.06 0.47 13.93
C LYS A 4 8.77 0.96 15.17
N GLY A 5 9.99 1.47 15.02
CA GLY A 5 10.79 2.03 16.13
C GLY A 5 10.88 3.55 16.13
N LYS A 6 10.89 4.15 17.33
CA LYS A 6 11.10 5.59 17.57
C LYS A 6 11.86 5.82 18.89
N SER A 7 12.64 6.89 18.97
CA SER A 7 13.16 7.42 20.23
C SER A 7 12.18 8.44 20.80
N ILE A 8 11.89 8.36 22.10
CA ILE A 8 10.89 9.19 22.79
C ILE A 8 11.47 9.73 24.10
N ALA A 9 10.90 10.84 24.58
CA ALA A 9 11.24 11.46 25.87
C ALA A 9 10.19 11.18 26.96
N HIS A 10 8.94 10.86 26.57
CA HIS A 10 7.82 10.68 27.49
C HIS A 10 7.62 9.21 27.86
N THR A 11 8.57 8.65 28.61
CA THR A 11 8.61 7.23 29.01
C THR A 11 7.33 6.79 29.72
N GLN A 12 6.92 7.50 30.78
CA GLN A 12 5.77 7.13 31.60
C GLN A 12 4.46 7.08 30.80
N ALA A 13 4.15 8.16 30.08
CA ALA A 13 2.93 8.25 29.29
C ALA A 13 2.87 7.16 28.21
N SER A 14 4.02 6.83 27.62
CA SER A 14 4.10 5.78 26.60
C SER A 14 3.90 4.39 27.20
N MET A 15 4.57 4.08 28.32
CA MET A 15 4.39 2.80 29.00
C MET A 15 2.96 2.62 29.54
N GLN A 16 2.33 3.68 30.06
CA GLN A 16 0.92 3.65 30.45
C GLN A 16 -0.02 3.39 29.26
N TYR A 17 0.26 3.99 28.10
CA TYR A 17 -0.48 3.69 26.88
C TYR A 17 -0.30 2.23 26.41
N GLY A 18 0.92 1.71 26.51
CA GLY A 18 1.23 0.30 26.22
C GLY A 18 0.59 -0.66 27.23
N TRP A 19 0.47 -0.25 28.49
CA TRP A 19 -0.22 -0.97 29.57
C TRP A 19 -1.67 -0.52 29.70
N ASN A 20 -2.40 -0.48 28.58
CA ASN A 20 -3.82 -0.19 28.65
C ASN A 20 -4.59 -1.47 28.98
N GLN A 21 -5.05 -1.59 30.22
CA GLN A 21 -5.82 -2.74 30.70
C GLN A 21 -7.18 -2.89 30.02
N GLU A 22 -7.75 -1.82 29.46
CA GLU A 22 -8.97 -1.90 28.62
C GLU A 22 -8.71 -2.62 27.28
N LYS A 23 -7.45 -2.91 26.95
CA LYS A 23 -7.02 -3.63 25.74
C LYS A 23 -6.46 -5.03 26.03
N ASP A 24 -6.79 -5.58 27.20
CA ASP A 24 -6.28 -6.87 27.67
C ASP A 24 -4.75 -6.94 27.61
N ALA A 25 -4.08 -5.85 28.00
CA ALA A 25 -2.63 -5.76 27.94
C ALA A 25 -1.98 -6.72 28.94
N GLU A 26 -1.08 -7.57 28.44
CA GLU A 26 -0.32 -8.54 29.23
C GLU A 26 1.20 -8.30 29.06
N ILE A 27 1.96 -8.42 30.15
CA ILE A 27 3.44 -8.43 30.08
C ILE A 27 3.90 -9.74 29.45
N VAL A 28 4.56 -9.62 28.30
CA VAL A 28 5.13 -10.77 27.57
C VAL A 28 6.64 -10.81 27.61
N TYR A 29 7.30 -9.77 28.11
CA TYR A 29 8.76 -9.73 28.23
C TYR A 29 9.22 -8.70 29.25
N THR A 30 10.22 -9.05 30.05
CA THR A 30 10.93 -8.16 30.97
C THR A 30 12.42 -8.51 30.97
N GLN A 31 13.28 -7.51 30.96
CA GLN A 31 14.73 -7.68 31.01
C GLN A 31 15.34 -6.62 31.90
N ASN A 32 16.16 -7.04 32.88
CA ASN A 32 16.86 -6.17 33.83
C ASN A 32 15.95 -5.19 34.58
N LEU A 33 14.79 -5.67 35.04
CA LEU A 33 13.78 -4.90 35.77
C LEU A 33 13.30 -5.68 36.99
N CYS A 34 12.96 -4.97 38.06
CA CYS A 34 12.29 -5.53 39.24
C CYS A 34 10.81 -5.13 39.30
N GLY A 35 10.47 -3.95 38.78
CA GLY A 35 9.12 -3.39 38.84
C GLY A 35 8.10 -4.18 38.03
N GLU A 36 6.89 -4.27 38.57
CA GLU A 36 5.81 -5.12 38.02
C GLU A 36 4.74 -4.31 37.28
N ASN A 37 4.83 -2.98 37.35
CA ASN A 37 3.88 -2.07 36.68
C ASN A 37 4.59 -0.89 35.99
N PRO A 38 3.92 -0.20 35.05
CA PRO A 38 4.52 0.90 34.29
C PRO A 38 5.11 2.01 35.15
N LYS A 39 4.53 2.29 36.31
CA LYS A 39 4.98 3.37 37.20
C LYS A 39 6.30 3.01 37.86
N GLU A 40 6.44 1.78 38.35
CA GLU A 40 7.69 1.26 38.92
C GLU A 40 8.78 1.15 37.86
N VAL A 41 8.48 0.52 36.73
CA VAL A 41 9.43 0.38 35.62
C VAL A 41 9.90 1.73 35.09
N THR A 42 9.02 2.73 35.02
CA THR A 42 9.41 4.10 34.65
C THR A 42 10.42 4.67 35.64
N LYS A 43 10.22 4.47 36.96
CA LYS A 43 11.16 4.96 37.97
C LYS A 43 12.52 4.28 37.84
N GLU A 44 12.54 2.97 37.61
CA GLU A 44 13.78 2.23 37.37
C GLU A 44 14.50 2.70 36.10
N PHE A 45 13.78 2.93 35.00
CA PHE A 45 14.34 3.53 33.79
C PHE A 45 14.96 4.89 34.11
N GLN A 46 14.26 5.75 34.85
CA GLN A 46 14.72 7.09 35.20
C GLN A 46 16.04 7.06 35.99
N MET A 47 16.23 6.10 36.89
CA MET A 47 17.50 5.95 37.64
C MET A 47 18.70 5.77 36.71
N ILE A 48 18.56 4.92 35.69
CA ILE A 48 19.62 4.70 34.69
C ILE A 48 19.74 5.89 33.73
N GLN A 49 18.61 6.50 33.34
CA GLN A 49 18.59 7.65 32.43
C GLN A 49 19.29 8.88 33.01
N GLN A 50 19.29 9.05 34.34
CA GLN A 50 20.01 10.14 35.02
C GLN A 50 21.53 10.09 34.82
N MET A 51 22.11 8.93 34.46
CA MET A 51 23.52 8.83 34.09
C MET A 51 23.86 9.58 32.79
N ASN A 52 22.86 9.94 31.99
CA ASN A 52 23.05 10.68 30.74
C ASN A 52 21.95 11.73 30.51
N ILE A 53 22.01 12.82 31.28
CA ILE A 53 21.07 13.94 31.19
C ILE A 53 21.05 14.65 29.83
N ARG A 54 22.07 14.46 28.99
CA ARG A 54 22.13 15.06 27.64
C ARG A 54 21.22 14.33 26.64
N CYS A 55 20.82 13.10 26.94
CA CYS A 55 19.97 12.31 26.07
C CYS A 55 18.49 12.56 26.37
N GLU A 56 17.90 13.59 25.75
CA GLU A 56 16.48 13.93 25.97
C GLU A 56 15.51 12.81 25.56
N LYS A 57 15.78 12.17 24.41
CA LYS A 57 15.03 10.99 23.94
C LYS A 57 15.67 9.73 24.48
N ASN A 58 15.40 9.45 25.75
CA ASN A 58 16.06 8.42 26.55
C ASN A 58 15.38 7.05 26.56
N THR A 59 14.25 6.90 25.85
CA THR A 59 13.56 5.60 25.70
C THR A 59 13.36 5.29 24.22
N LEU A 60 13.56 4.03 23.86
CA LEU A 60 13.20 3.49 22.55
C LEU A 60 11.82 2.83 22.68
N SER A 61 10.91 3.17 21.78
CA SER A 61 9.59 2.57 21.66
C SER A 61 9.48 1.85 20.33
N PHE A 62 9.13 0.57 20.39
CA PHE A 62 8.90 -0.29 19.24
C PHE A 62 7.49 -0.84 19.26
N VAL A 63 6.87 -0.90 18.09
CA VAL A 63 5.66 -1.69 17.86
C VAL A 63 5.99 -2.82 16.89
N LEU A 64 5.81 -4.05 17.34
CA LEU A 64 5.99 -5.26 16.54
C LEU A 64 4.62 -5.86 16.23
N SER A 65 4.34 -6.09 14.96
CA SER A 65 3.02 -6.56 14.51
C SER A 65 3.19 -7.75 13.57
N PRO A 66 3.00 -9.00 14.04
CA PRO A 66 2.84 -10.16 13.16
C PRO A 66 1.64 -9.99 12.22
N THR A 67 1.50 -10.87 11.23
CA THR A 67 0.27 -10.89 10.42
C THR A 67 -0.93 -11.29 11.28
N ILE A 68 -2.16 -11.10 10.77
CA ILE A 68 -3.37 -11.54 11.50
C ILE A 68 -3.31 -13.06 11.74
N GLU A 69 -2.86 -13.82 10.74
CA GLU A 69 -2.79 -15.27 10.79
C GLU A 69 -1.73 -15.74 11.79
N ASP A 70 -0.48 -15.28 11.64
CA ASP A 70 0.59 -15.59 12.60
C ASP A 70 0.20 -15.14 14.02
N GLY A 71 -0.35 -13.94 14.15
CA GLY A 71 -0.66 -13.33 15.45
C GLY A 71 -1.73 -14.09 16.25
N ARG A 72 -2.61 -14.84 15.60
CA ARG A 72 -3.65 -15.64 16.26
C ARG A 72 -3.09 -16.90 16.94
N SER A 73 -2.03 -17.48 16.39
CA SER A 73 -1.44 -18.72 16.90
C SER A 73 -0.33 -18.51 17.94
N LEU A 74 0.19 -17.30 18.10
CA LEU A 74 1.29 -17.04 19.02
C LEU A 74 0.84 -17.12 20.49
N SER A 75 1.46 -18.02 21.25
CA SER A 75 1.34 -18.08 22.71
C SER A 75 2.11 -16.94 23.36
N ARG A 76 1.98 -16.80 24.69
CA ARG A 76 2.77 -15.85 25.48
C ARG A 76 4.27 -16.11 25.32
N GLU A 77 4.69 -17.37 25.39
CA GLU A 77 6.07 -17.81 25.26
C GLU A 77 6.63 -17.50 23.87
N ASN A 78 5.83 -17.68 22.80
CA ASN A 78 6.27 -17.30 21.46
C ASN A 78 6.42 -15.79 21.30
N LEU A 79 5.57 -14.98 21.97
CA LEU A 79 5.69 -13.53 21.96
C LEU A 79 6.92 -13.04 22.75
N GLU A 80 7.27 -13.75 23.83
CA GLU A 80 8.51 -13.55 24.59
C GLU A 80 9.73 -13.81 23.70
N GLU A 81 9.79 -14.98 23.05
CA GLU A 81 10.86 -15.35 22.11
C GLU A 81 10.97 -14.37 20.93
N LEU A 82 9.84 -13.93 20.38
CA LEU A 82 9.78 -12.91 19.33
C LEU A 82 10.40 -11.60 19.79
N THR A 83 10.03 -11.14 20.99
CA THR A 83 10.54 -9.89 21.57
C THR A 83 12.04 -9.99 21.83
N ASP A 84 12.49 -11.09 22.42
CA ASP A 84 13.91 -11.35 22.69
C ASP A 84 14.75 -11.40 21.41
N THR A 85 14.27 -12.12 20.39
CA THR A 85 14.92 -12.22 19.09
C THR A 85 15.03 -10.84 18.42
N PHE A 86 14.00 -10.00 18.54
CA PHE A 86 14.04 -8.63 18.04
C PHE A 86 15.05 -7.76 18.80
N ILE A 87 15.13 -7.87 20.13
CA ILE A 87 16.12 -7.15 20.95
C ILE A 87 17.54 -7.55 20.54
N LYS A 88 17.79 -8.83 20.29
CA LYS A 88 19.07 -9.35 19.79
C LYS A 88 19.41 -8.80 18.41
N GLU A 89 18.47 -8.79 17.46
CA GLU A 89 18.65 -8.18 16.12
C GLU A 89 18.90 -6.67 16.17
N MET A 90 18.41 -6.00 17.21
CA MET A 90 18.64 -4.58 17.45
C MET A 90 19.90 -4.28 18.26
N GLU A 91 20.60 -5.31 18.77
CA GLU A 91 21.77 -5.20 19.65
C GLU A 91 21.45 -4.41 20.94
N LEU A 92 20.33 -4.76 21.59
CA LEU A 92 19.79 -4.06 22.76
C LEU A 92 19.85 -4.88 24.08
N GLY A 93 20.63 -5.96 24.15
CA GLY A 93 20.66 -6.89 25.30
C GLY A 93 21.07 -6.26 26.65
N GLU A 94 22.06 -5.36 26.67
CA GLU A 94 22.56 -4.75 27.92
C GLU A 94 21.75 -3.52 28.37
N ARG A 95 20.42 -3.57 28.22
CA ARG A 95 19.50 -2.47 28.54
C ARG A 95 18.28 -3.00 29.28
N GLN A 96 17.63 -2.11 30.03
CA GLN A 96 16.33 -2.44 30.63
C GLN A 96 15.27 -2.48 29.53
N ALA A 97 14.38 -3.47 29.55
CA ALA A 97 13.32 -3.59 28.56
C ALA A 97 12.05 -4.20 29.14
N ILE A 98 10.90 -3.75 28.65
CA ILE A 98 9.58 -4.32 28.97
C ILE A 98 8.72 -4.35 27.71
N ALA A 99 7.93 -5.41 27.52
CA ALA A 99 7.00 -5.50 26.43
C ALA A 99 5.60 -5.93 26.85
N PHE A 100 4.61 -5.33 26.19
CA PHE A 100 3.18 -5.58 26.40
C PHE A 100 2.56 -6.07 25.10
N VAL A 101 1.72 -7.10 25.15
CA VAL A 101 0.91 -7.51 23.99
C VAL A 101 -0.50 -6.94 24.10
N HIS A 102 -1.05 -6.46 22.98
CA HIS A 102 -2.47 -6.15 22.83
C HIS A 102 -3.11 -7.18 21.89
N ARG A 103 -4.23 -7.77 22.35
CA ARG A 103 -5.08 -8.72 21.60
C ARG A 103 -6.50 -8.20 21.37
N ASP A 104 -6.78 -6.96 21.78
CA ASP A 104 -8.09 -6.28 21.76
C ASP A 104 -8.73 -6.14 20.37
N LYS A 105 -7.92 -6.25 19.31
CA LYS A 105 -8.35 -6.09 17.92
C LYS A 105 -7.99 -7.32 17.09
N ALA A 106 -8.40 -7.31 15.82
CA ALA A 106 -8.03 -8.34 14.85
C ALA A 106 -6.50 -8.54 14.69
N HIS A 107 -5.67 -7.63 15.23
CA HIS A 107 -4.21 -7.65 15.10
C HIS A 107 -3.54 -7.75 16.48
N THR A 108 -2.90 -8.90 16.74
CA THR A 108 -1.92 -9.04 17.82
C THR A 108 -0.75 -8.08 17.55
N HIS A 109 -0.38 -7.27 18.54
CA HIS A 109 0.79 -6.41 18.44
C HIS A 109 1.46 -6.19 19.79
N ILE A 110 2.78 -6.07 19.76
CA ILE A 110 3.63 -5.90 20.94
C ILE A 110 4.12 -4.46 21.00
N HIS A 111 3.91 -3.78 22.13
CA HIS A 111 4.59 -2.54 22.48
C HIS A 111 5.82 -2.88 23.32
N LEU A 112 7.01 -2.68 22.76
CA LEU A 112 8.28 -2.89 23.44
C LEU A 112 8.91 -1.54 23.77
N TYR A 113 9.27 -1.35 25.04
CA TYR A 113 10.00 -0.19 25.53
C TYR A 113 11.37 -0.63 26.02
N VAL A 114 12.42 0.02 25.53
CA VAL A 114 13.80 -0.26 25.90
C VAL A 114 14.45 1.03 26.38
N ASN A 115 15.15 0.98 27.52
CA ASN A 115 15.93 2.12 27.98
C ASN A 115 17.05 2.37 26.97
N ARG A 116 17.12 3.58 26.41
CA ARG A 116 18.15 3.90 25.41
C ARG A 116 19.53 3.96 26.04
N ILE A 117 19.60 4.29 27.33
CA ILE A 117 20.80 4.38 28.14
C ILE A 117 21.11 2.98 28.71
N ASP A 118 22.33 2.49 28.52
CA ASP A 118 22.80 1.26 29.15
C ASP A 118 23.34 1.51 30.57
N PHE A 119 23.75 0.44 31.24
CA PHE A 119 24.30 0.48 32.60
C PHE A 119 25.62 1.23 32.73
N GLN A 120 26.25 1.66 31.63
CA GLN A 120 27.44 2.50 31.62
C GLN A 120 27.12 3.96 31.27
N GLY A 121 25.83 4.34 31.23
CA GLY A 121 25.39 5.70 30.90
C GLY A 121 25.49 6.02 29.39
N LYS A 122 25.75 5.03 28.53
CA LYS A 122 25.92 5.25 27.09
C LYS A 122 24.59 5.13 26.36
N ALA A 123 24.26 6.20 25.64
CA ALA A 123 23.07 6.23 24.79
C ALA A 123 23.26 5.40 23.52
N TYR A 124 22.29 4.54 23.21
CA TYR A 124 22.20 3.85 21.94
C TYR A 124 22.03 4.84 20.77
N LYS A 125 22.72 4.63 19.65
CA LYS A 125 22.60 5.50 18.47
C LYS A 125 21.24 5.30 17.79
N ASP A 126 20.44 6.35 17.69
CA ASP A 126 19.08 6.27 17.12
C ASP A 126 18.97 6.75 15.66
N ASN A 127 20.11 7.01 15.01
CA ASN A 127 20.14 7.28 13.59
C ASN A 127 19.43 6.15 12.82
N TYR A 128 18.46 6.54 11.99
CA TYR A 128 17.67 5.62 11.18
C TYR A 128 16.92 4.53 11.98
N ILE A 129 16.58 4.78 13.25
CA ILE A 129 15.93 3.79 14.13
C ILE A 129 14.68 3.14 13.50
N GLY A 130 13.88 3.93 12.77
CA GLY A 130 12.70 3.40 12.04
C GLY A 130 13.08 2.38 10.96
N LYS A 131 14.12 2.65 10.17
CA LYS A 131 14.59 1.73 9.13
C LYS A 131 15.30 0.51 9.72
N ARG A 132 16.05 0.70 10.80
CA ARG A 132 16.75 -0.39 11.51
C ARG A 132 15.76 -1.35 12.16
N SER A 133 14.75 -0.82 12.86
CA SER A 133 13.67 -1.64 13.44
C SER A 133 12.85 -2.40 12.40
N GLN A 134 12.57 -1.81 11.23
CA GLN A 134 11.94 -2.54 10.12
C GLN A 134 12.78 -3.73 9.66
N LYS A 135 14.10 -3.54 9.50
CA LYS A 135 15.03 -4.62 9.11
C LYS A 135 15.16 -5.69 10.19
N ALA A 136 15.26 -5.30 11.46
CA ALA A 136 15.31 -6.22 12.58
C ALA A 136 14.02 -7.04 12.65
N ALA A 137 12.85 -6.42 12.53
CA ALA A 137 11.57 -7.12 12.51
C ALA A 137 11.44 -8.10 11.33
N GLU A 138 11.94 -7.75 10.15
CA GLU A 138 11.97 -8.67 9.00
C GLU A 138 12.87 -9.88 9.29
N ARG A 139 14.06 -9.68 9.86
CA ARG A 139 14.98 -10.79 10.22
C ARG A 139 14.44 -11.65 11.35
N THR A 140 13.82 -11.05 12.37
CA THR A 140 13.13 -11.77 13.44
C THR A 140 12.03 -12.64 12.86
N ALA A 141 11.21 -12.11 11.94
CA ALA A 141 10.18 -12.91 11.28
C ALA A 141 10.78 -14.10 10.52
N GLN A 142 11.86 -13.89 9.76
CA GLN A 142 12.55 -14.96 9.05
C GLN A 142 13.10 -16.05 9.99
N ARG A 143 13.74 -15.65 11.09
CA ARG A 143 14.30 -16.59 12.08
C ARG A 143 13.22 -17.45 12.75
N LEU A 144 12.08 -16.83 13.06
CA LEU A 144 10.96 -17.49 13.72
C LEU A 144 9.95 -18.08 12.74
N GLN A 145 10.28 -18.15 11.44
CA GLN A 145 9.43 -18.70 10.39
C GLN A 145 8.04 -18.05 10.33
N LEU A 146 7.95 -16.76 10.67
CA LEU A 146 6.74 -15.95 10.58
C LEU A 146 6.66 -15.26 9.22
N THR A 147 5.43 -14.99 8.77
CA THR A 147 5.21 -14.32 7.49
C THR A 147 5.84 -12.93 7.48
N THR A 148 6.75 -12.70 6.53
CA THR A 148 7.51 -11.44 6.37
C THR A 148 6.68 -10.35 5.67
N VAL A 149 7.11 -9.08 5.77
CA VAL A 149 6.43 -8.00 5.03
C VAL A 149 6.62 -8.20 3.52
N ARG A 150 7.79 -8.70 3.13
CA ARG A 150 8.13 -8.95 1.73
C ARG A 150 7.23 -10.02 1.11
N GLU A 151 6.97 -11.12 1.81
CA GLU A 151 6.08 -12.19 1.33
C GLU A 151 4.64 -11.68 1.16
N VAL A 152 4.12 -10.93 2.14
CA VAL A 152 2.80 -10.31 2.02
C VAL A 152 2.72 -9.38 0.81
N GLN A 153 3.77 -8.60 0.54
CA GLN A 153 3.82 -7.72 -0.61
C GLN A 153 3.88 -8.52 -1.93
N GLN A 154 4.68 -9.59 -1.97
CA GLN A 154 4.79 -10.46 -3.14
C GLN A 154 3.44 -11.13 -3.48
N ILE A 155 2.73 -11.66 -2.48
CA ILE A 155 1.40 -12.26 -2.67
C ILE A 155 0.42 -11.21 -3.24
N LYS A 156 0.42 -9.99 -2.68
CA LYS A 156 -0.41 -8.89 -3.18
C LYS A 156 -0.04 -8.52 -4.61
N ASP A 157 1.24 -8.43 -4.93
CA ASP A 157 1.70 -8.05 -6.28
C ASP A 157 1.37 -9.13 -7.32
N GLN A 158 1.48 -10.41 -6.96
CA GLN A 158 1.09 -11.53 -7.81
C GLN A 158 -0.43 -11.55 -8.04
N SER A 159 -1.22 -11.42 -6.98
CA SER A 159 -2.69 -11.30 -7.08
C SER A 159 -3.09 -10.11 -7.96
N LEU A 160 -2.48 -8.94 -7.75
CA LEU A 160 -2.73 -7.78 -8.60
C LEU A 160 -2.32 -8.02 -10.05
N LYS A 161 -1.22 -8.73 -10.31
CA LYS A 161 -0.79 -9.07 -11.68
C LYS A 161 -1.82 -9.96 -12.38
N GLN A 162 -2.35 -10.96 -11.69
CA GLN A 162 -3.42 -11.83 -12.22
C GLN A 162 -4.66 -11.01 -12.56
N ILE A 163 -5.14 -10.20 -11.61
CA ILE A 163 -6.32 -9.33 -11.81
C ILE A 163 -6.12 -8.38 -12.99
N ARG A 164 -4.96 -7.75 -13.12
CA ARG A 164 -4.63 -6.88 -14.26
C ARG A 164 -4.68 -7.66 -15.58
N SER A 165 -4.17 -8.89 -15.59
CA SER A 165 -4.18 -9.73 -16.79
C SER A 165 -5.59 -10.14 -17.20
N GLU A 166 -6.46 -10.51 -16.25
CA GLU A 166 -7.85 -10.89 -16.53
C GLU A 166 -8.63 -9.71 -17.12
N ILE A 167 -8.54 -8.54 -16.47
CA ILE A 167 -9.19 -7.32 -16.98
C ILE A 167 -8.67 -6.99 -18.38
N LYS A 168 -7.36 -7.13 -18.63
CA LYS A 168 -6.76 -6.88 -19.95
C LYS A 168 -7.24 -7.88 -21.01
N GLN A 169 -7.31 -9.17 -20.69
CA GLN A 169 -7.81 -10.19 -21.61
C GLN A 169 -9.26 -9.94 -22.00
N ILE A 170 -10.11 -9.59 -21.03
CA ILE A 170 -11.51 -9.23 -21.27
C ILE A 170 -11.61 -7.97 -22.13
N HIS A 171 -10.80 -6.94 -21.84
CA HIS A 171 -10.69 -5.75 -22.66
C HIS A 171 -10.32 -6.08 -24.11
N ASP A 172 -9.29 -6.90 -24.33
CA ASP A 172 -8.83 -7.27 -25.67
C ASP A 172 -9.89 -8.03 -26.45
N ASN A 173 -10.55 -8.99 -25.80
CA ASN A 173 -11.65 -9.73 -26.38
C ASN A 173 -12.79 -8.79 -26.83
N ILE A 174 -13.19 -7.84 -25.97
CA ILE A 174 -14.22 -6.84 -26.30
C ILE A 174 -13.79 -5.96 -27.47
N MET A 175 -12.55 -5.48 -27.46
CA MET A 175 -12.04 -4.61 -28.53
C MET A 175 -11.93 -5.34 -29.88
N GLN A 176 -11.61 -6.64 -29.87
CA GLN A 176 -11.47 -7.45 -31.09
C GLN A 176 -12.81 -7.95 -31.64
N GLN A 177 -13.66 -8.53 -30.78
CA GLN A 177 -14.89 -9.21 -31.19
C GLN A 177 -16.05 -8.23 -31.38
N HIS A 178 -16.25 -7.32 -30.43
CA HIS A 178 -17.42 -6.44 -30.42
C HIS A 178 -17.16 -5.06 -31.06
N LYS A 179 -15.88 -4.65 -31.15
CA LYS A 179 -15.44 -3.39 -31.77
C LYS A 179 -16.32 -2.19 -31.36
N PRO A 180 -16.40 -1.89 -30.04
CA PRO A 180 -17.31 -0.87 -29.52
C PRO A 180 -17.05 0.50 -30.17
N LYS A 181 -18.14 1.20 -30.48
CA LYS A 181 -18.15 2.47 -31.21
C LYS A 181 -18.39 3.68 -30.31
N SER A 182 -18.54 3.47 -29.00
CA SER A 182 -18.65 4.53 -28.00
C SER A 182 -18.14 4.03 -26.65
N PHE A 183 -17.83 4.98 -25.75
CA PHE A 183 -17.49 4.63 -24.38
C PHE A 183 -18.67 3.94 -23.67
N ASP A 184 -19.91 4.40 -23.86
CA ASP A 184 -21.08 3.77 -23.21
C ASP A 184 -21.27 2.32 -23.66
N GLN A 185 -21.04 2.02 -24.95
CA GLN A 185 -21.08 0.65 -25.45
C GLN A 185 -19.96 -0.19 -24.83
N TYR A 186 -18.73 0.35 -24.78
CA TYR A 186 -17.61 -0.31 -24.13
C TYR A 186 -17.89 -0.59 -22.64
N ILE A 187 -18.42 0.39 -21.91
CA ILE A 187 -18.75 0.25 -20.49
C ILE A 187 -19.83 -0.81 -20.28
N THR A 188 -20.85 -0.84 -21.15
CA THR A 188 -21.92 -1.85 -21.10
C THR A 188 -21.38 -3.27 -21.34
N LEU A 189 -20.53 -3.45 -22.34
CA LEU A 189 -19.91 -4.75 -22.66
C LEU A 189 -18.98 -5.23 -21.54
N MET A 190 -18.17 -4.33 -20.96
CA MET A 190 -17.33 -4.66 -19.81
C MET A 190 -18.19 -5.05 -18.59
N LYS A 191 -19.31 -4.35 -18.36
CA LYS A 191 -20.25 -4.66 -17.27
C LYS A 191 -20.88 -6.05 -17.41
N GLN A 192 -21.18 -6.49 -18.64
CA GLN A 192 -21.64 -7.87 -18.90
C GLN A 192 -20.60 -8.94 -18.54
N LYS A 193 -19.31 -8.57 -18.55
CA LYS A 193 -18.20 -9.40 -18.07
C LYS A 193 -17.84 -9.12 -16.60
N GLN A 194 -18.77 -8.56 -15.84
CA GLN A 194 -18.63 -8.25 -14.40
C GLN A 194 -17.54 -7.20 -14.07
N ILE A 195 -17.11 -6.41 -15.06
CA ILE A 195 -16.16 -5.31 -14.85
C ILE A 195 -16.89 -3.97 -14.96
N SER A 196 -16.97 -3.26 -13.83
CA SER A 196 -17.53 -1.91 -13.80
C SER A 196 -16.48 -0.89 -14.23
N VAL A 197 -16.75 -0.20 -15.35
CA VAL A 197 -15.86 0.85 -15.89
C VAL A 197 -16.40 2.22 -15.49
N ILE A 198 -15.66 2.91 -14.61
CA ILE A 198 -16.09 4.14 -13.96
C ILE A 198 -15.29 5.31 -14.56
N PRO A 199 -15.94 6.28 -15.24
CA PRO A 199 -15.27 7.48 -15.73
C PRO A 199 -14.67 8.29 -14.58
N THR A 200 -13.44 8.77 -14.75
CA THR A 200 -12.78 9.70 -13.84
C THR A 200 -12.84 11.10 -14.45
N ILE A 201 -13.57 12.01 -13.80
CA ILE A 201 -13.81 13.38 -14.28
C ILE A 201 -13.21 14.35 -13.26
N ASN A 202 -12.50 15.38 -13.73
CA ASN A 202 -11.93 16.41 -12.85
C ASN A 202 -12.97 17.49 -12.48
N LYS A 203 -12.57 18.43 -11.61
CA LYS A 203 -13.42 19.56 -11.20
C LYS A 203 -13.85 20.47 -12.36
N GLN A 204 -13.09 20.49 -13.46
CA GLN A 204 -13.38 21.26 -14.68
C GLN A 204 -14.32 20.51 -15.66
N ASN A 205 -14.99 19.44 -15.22
CA ASN A 205 -15.86 18.59 -16.03
C ASN A 205 -15.15 17.95 -17.25
N GLN A 206 -13.87 17.64 -17.11
CA GLN A 206 -13.06 16.98 -18.14
C GLN A 206 -12.80 15.51 -17.80
N LEU A 207 -13.04 14.63 -18.77
CA LEU A 207 -12.71 13.20 -18.69
C LEU A 207 -11.18 13.00 -18.66
N GLN A 208 -10.69 12.45 -17.56
CA GLN A 208 -9.28 12.12 -17.34
C GLN A 208 -8.96 10.67 -17.71
N GLY A 209 -9.94 9.77 -17.61
CA GLY A 209 -9.79 8.35 -17.93
C GLY A 209 -10.83 7.50 -17.24
N PHE A 210 -10.47 6.26 -16.93
CA PHE A 210 -11.39 5.28 -16.36
C PHE A 210 -10.74 4.49 -15.23
N ARG A 211 -11.56 4.09 -14.27
CA ARG A 211 -11.25 3.06 -13.29
C ARG A 211 -12.01 1.78 -13.63
N PHE A 212 -11.38 0.65 -13.36
CA PHE A 212 -11.90 -0.69 -13.61
C PHE A 212 -12.08 -1.35 -12.25
N GLN A 213 -13.34 -1.56 -11.88
CA GLN A 213 -13.70 -2.30 -10.68
C GLN A 213 -14.05 -3.74 -11.07
N TYR A 214 -13.34 -4.69 -10.48
CA TYR A 214 -13.50 -6.12 -10.72
C TYR A 214 -13.18 -6.86 -9.43
N GLN A 215 -14.10 -7.72 -9.00
CA GLN A 215 -14.05 -8.35 -7.68
C GLN A 215 -13.86 -7.28 -6.57
N SER A 216 -12.93 -7.47 -5.65
CA SER A 216 -12.57 -6.50 -4.60
C SER A 216 -11.58 -5.41 -5.04
N HIS A 217 -11.18 -5.38 -6.32
CA HIS A 217 -10.15 -4.48 -6.81
C HIS A 217 -10.72 -3.31 -7.60
N ASN A 218 -10.10 -2.15 -7.45
CA ASN A 218 -10.44 -0.93 -8.18
C ASN A 218 -9.16 -0.30 -8.73
N LEU A 219 -8.91 -0.44 -10.03
CA LEU A 219 -7.66 -0.06 -10.68
C LEU A 219 -7.87 1.07 -11.68
N LYS A 220 -6.96 2.05 -11.73
CA LYS A 220 -6.90 3.02 -12.83
C LYS A 220 -6.57 2.27 -14.12
N GLY A 221 -7.15 2.68 -15.25
CA GLY A 221 -6.91 2.01 -16.54
C GLY A 221 -5.43 1.85 -16.90
N SER A 222 -4.61 2.87 -16.61
CA SER A 222 -3.15 2.78 -16.81
C SER A 222 -2.42 1.83 -15.86
N GLU A 223 -2.99 1.51 -14.70
CA GLU A 223 -2.46 0.49 -13.78
C GLU A 223 -2.80 -0.92 -14.27
N VAL A 224 -3.90 -1.10 -15.00
CA VAL A 224 -4.23 -2.35 -15.67
C VAL A 224 -3.30 -2.57 -16.87
N HIS A 225 -3.35 -1.65 -17.84
CA HIS A 225 -2.45 -1.67 -19.00
C HIS A 225 -2.37 -0.28 -19.63
N ARG A 226 -1.23 0.05 -20.27
CA ARG A 226 -1.03 1.36 -20.89
C ARG A 226 -2.12 1.69 -21.94
N GLU A 227 -2.59 0.69 -22.68
CA GLU A 227 -3.67 0.81 -23.69
C GLU A 227 -5.03 1.18 -23.10
N MET A 228 -5.25 0.83 -21.84
CA MET A 228 -6.49 1.12 -21.12
C MET A 228 -6.44 2.49 -20.43
N SER A 229 -5.38 3.28 -20.63
CA SER A 229 -5.39 4.70 -20.27
C SER A 229 -6.48 5.45 -21.07
N GLY A 230 -7.09 6.47 -20.46
CA GLY A 230 -8.22 7.19 -21.08
C GLY A 230 -7.94 7.66 -22.50
N ALA A 231 -6.76 8.24 -22.74
CA ALA A 231 -6.36 8.73 -24.05
C ALA A 231 -6.21 7.62 -25.10
N LYS A 232 -5.60 6.49 -24.74
CA LYS A 232 -5.41 5.36 -25.66
C LYS A 232 -6.70 4.58 -25.90
N LEU A 233 -7.52 4.40 -24.87
CA LEU A 233 -8.85 3.80 -24.99
C LEU A 233 -9.74 4.65 -25.89
N GLY A 234 -9.78 5.97 -25.66
CA GLY A 234 -10.50 6.90 -26.51
C GLY A 234 -10.06 6.80 -27.96
N ALA A 235 -8.75 6.85 -28.22
CA ALA A 235 -8.20 6.69 -29.57
C ALA A 235 -8.60 5.35 -30.22
N ALA A 236 -8.57 4.25 -29.45
CA ALA A 236 -8.95 2.93 -29.96
C ALA A 236 -10.45 2.83 -30.30
N LEU A 237 -11.33 3.45 -29.51
CA LEU A 237 -12.77 3.53 -29.79
C LEU A 237 -13.08 4.49 -30.95
N SER A 238 -12.26 5.52 -31.14
CA SER A 238 -12.34 6.46 -32.26
C SER A 238 -11.85 5.89 -33.59
N ARG A 239 -11.49 4.60 -33.67
CA ARG A 239 -11.28 3.91 -34.96
C ARG A 239 -12.51 3.91 -35.86
N ASN A 240 -13.70 4.08 -35.29
CA ASN A 240 -14.85 4.45 -36.09
C ASN A 240 -14.81 5.95 -36.41
N GLN A 241 -14.54 6.28 -37.67
CA GLN A 241 -14.30 7.65 -38.14
C GLN A 241 -15.43 8.62 -37.78
N ARG A 242 -16.71 8.20 -37.86
CA ARG A 242 -17.86 9.06 -37.51
C ARG A 242 -17.88 9.41 -36.02
N PHE A 243 -17.54 8.44 -35.15
CA PHE A 243 -17.49 8.68 -33.71
C PHE A 243 -16.30 9.57 -33.34
N GLY A 244 -15.11 9.26 -33.87
CA GLY A 244 -13.91 10.05 -33.60
C GLY A 244 -14.00 11.49 -34.11
N GLN A 245 -14.54 11.72 -35.32
CA GLN A 245 -14.75 13.08 -35.83
C GLN A 245 -15.72 13.89 -34.95
N LYS A 246 -16.82 13.29 -34.50
CA LYS A 246 -17.80 13.94 -33.61
C LYS A 246 -17.20 14.30 -32.24
N LEU A 247 -16.34 13.44 -31.70
CA LEU A 247 -15.63 13.68 -30.43
C LEU A 247 -14.69 14.89 -30.52
N ILE A 248 -13.91 14.99 -31.62
CA ILE A 248 -12.97 16.08 -31.81
C ILE A 248 -13.69 17.40 -32.13
N GLN A 249 -14.69 17.37 -33.01
CA GLN A 249 -15.42 18.58 -33.44
C GLN A 249 -16.12 19.26 -32.26
N ASN A 250 -16.73 18.48 -31.36
CA ASN A 250 -17.46 19.03 -30.21
C ASN A 250 -16.60 19.17 -28.96
N ASN A 251 -15.38 18.63 -28.96
CA ASN A 251 -14.51 18.48 -27.79
C ASN A 251 -15.22 17.96 -26.52
N GLN A 252 -16.28 17.17 -26.74
CA GLN A 252 -17.22 16.72 -25.73
C GLN A 252 -17.65 15.29 -26.05
N VAL A 253 -18.00 14.56 -24.99
CA VAL A 253 -18.51 13.20 -25.08
C VAL A 253 -19.70 13.04 -24.14
N ASN A 254 -20.74 12.36 -24.61
CA ASN A 254 -21.81 11.90 -23.74
C ASN A 254 -21.36 10.59 -23.09
N LEU A 255 -21.34 10.55 -21.77
CA LEU A 255 -21.02 9.41 -20.94
C LEU A 255 -22.14 9.19 -19.94
N MET A 256 -22.85 8.06 -20.06
CA MET A 256 -23.95 7.69 -19.17
C MET A 256 -24.99 8.81 -18.99
N GLY A 257 -25.33 9.51 -20.07
CA GLY A 257 -26.30 10.62 -20.06
C GLY A 257 -25.75 11.97 -19.60
N LYS A 258 -24.45 12.10 -19.33
CA LYS A 258 -23.79 13.36 -18.98
C LYS A 258 -22.81 13.80 -20.05
N VAL A 259 -22.90 15.07 -20.45
CA VAL A 259 -21.96 15.68 -21.38
C VAL A 259 -20.72 16.15 -20.61
N VAL A 260 -19.56 15.62 -20.99
CA VAL A 260 -18.26 15.96 -20.38
C VAL A 260 -17.25 16.35 -21.45
N LYS A 261 -16.32 17.23 -21.10
CA LYS A 261 -15.25 17.68 -22.01
C LYS A 261 -14.15 16.63 -22.10
N LEU A 262 -13.45 16.54 -23.23
CA LEU A 262 -12.23 15.74 -23.31
C LEU A 262 -11.07 16.48 -22.64
N SER A 263 -10.18 15.75 -21.98
CA SER A 263 -8.89 16.32 -21.56
C SER A 263 -8.00 16.58 -22.77
N GLY A 264 -7.13 17.59 -22.71
CA GLY A 264 -6.24 17.95 -23.83
C GLY A 264 -5.40 16.77 -24.33
N ASN A 265 -4.87 15.95 -23.42
CA ASN A 265 -4.13 14.73 -23.75
C ASN A 265 -4.97 13.69 -24.49
N MET A 266 -6.25 13.56 -24.13
CA MET A 266 -7.17 12.63 -24.78
C MET A 266 -7.55 13.12 -26.18
N ALA A 267 -7.90 14.40 -26.32
CA ALA A 267 -8.19 15.02 -27.60
C ALA A 267 -7.00 14.87 -28.56
N ALA A 268 -5.79 15.24 -28.14
CA ALA A 268 -4.59 15.13 -28.96
C ALA A 268 -4.33 13.70 -29.46
N LYS A 269 -4.52 12.69 -28.59
CA LYS A 269 -4.34 11.28 -28.98
C LYS A 269 -5.38 10.77 -29.96
N ILE A 270 -6.64 11.15 -29.77
CA ILE A 270 -7.73 10.80 -30.69
C ILE A 270 -7.47 11.45 -32.06
N THR A 271 -7.10 12.73 -32.11
CA THR A 271 -6.76 13.44 -33.36
C THR A 271 -5.63 12.75 -34.10
N THR A 272 -4.55 12.38 -33.40
CA THR A 272 -3.42 11.67 -34.01
C THR A 272 -3.85 10.33 -34.62
N GLU A 273 -4.71 9.58 -33.93
CA GLU A 273 -5.16 8.28 -34.39
C GLU A 273 -6.10 8.38 -35.61
N LEU A 274 -6.95 9.40 -35.65
CA LEU A 274 -7.78 9.71 -36.83
C LEU A 274 -6.93 10.09 -38.04
N ALA A 275 -5.92 10.95 -37.86
CA ALA A 275 -5.00 11.34 -38.93
C ALA A 275 -4.27 10.12 -39.53
N ARG A 276 -3.82 9.19 -38.68
CA ARG A 276 -3.20 7.93 -39.13
C ARG A 276 -4.13 7.07 -39.97
N GLN A 277 -5.41 6.98 -39.61
CA GLN A 277 -6.38 6.18 -40.38
C GLN A 277 -6.66 6.77 -41.76
N VAL A 278 -6.74 8.10 -41.85
CA VAL A 278 -6.88 8.79 -43.14
C VAL A 278 -5.66 8.51 -44.01
N ALA A 279 -4.44 8.67 -43.46
CA ALA A 279 -3.20 8.38 -44.19
C ALA A 279 -3.09 6.90 -44.63
N LYS A 280 -3.52 5.96 -43.78
CA LYS A 280 -3.55 4.53 -44.12
C LYS A 280 -4.50 4.26 -45.29
N ARG A 281 -5.72 4.80 -45.27
CA ARG A 281 -6.67 4.61 -46.39
C ARG A 281 -6.16 5.18 -47.69
N VAL A 282 -5.61 6.41 -47.69
CA VAL A 282 -5.05 7.02 -48.91
C VAL A 282 -3.98 6.14 -49.53
N ARG A 283 -3.13 5.54 -48.69
CA ARG A 283 -2.11 4.56 -49.14
C ARG A 283 -2.74 3.28 -49.70
N ASP A 284 -3.72 2.72 -49.00
CA ASP A 284 -4.38 1.47 -49.39
C ASP A 284 -5.20 1.64 -50.70
N THR A 285 -5.85 2.81 -50.91
CA THR A 285 -6.60 3.12 -52.15
C THR A 285 -5.72 3.61 -53.29
N GLY A 286 -4.53 4.15 -53.00
CA GLY A 286 -3.60 4.67 -54.00
C GLY A 286 -2.83 3.59 -54.78
N PHE A 287 -2.90 2.32 -54.36
CA PHE A 287 -2.27 1.19 -55.04
C PHE A 287 -3.19 0.45 -56.03
N GLU A 288 -4.49 0.78 -56.11
CA GLU A 288 -5.45 0.14 -57.04
C GLU A 288 -5.60 0.86 -58.40
N ILE A 289 -4.91 1.98 -58.65
CA ILE A 289 -5.05 2.77 -59.90
C ILE A 289 -3.83 2.62 -60.83
N GLY A 290 -3.19 1.45 -60.82
CA GLY A 290 -2.07 1.19 -61.70
C GLY A 290 -1.90 -0.28 -62.01
N TYR A 291 -2.72 -0.80 -62.93
CA TYR A 291 -2.37 -1.71 -64.03
C TYR A 291 -3.52 -1.72 -65.05
#